data_AF-A0A4Z2JH20-F1
#
_entry.id   AF-A0A4Z2JH20-F1
#
_cell.length_a   1.000
_cell.length_b   1.000
_cell.length_c   1.000
_cell.angle_alpha   90.00
_cell.angle_beta   90.00
_cell.angle_gamma   90.00
#
_symmetry.space_group_name_H-M   'P 1'
#
loop_
_entity.id
_entity.type
_entity.pdbx_description
1 polymer ?
#
loop_
_entity_poly.entity_id
_entity_poly.type
_entity_poly.pdbx_seq_one_letter_code
_entity_poly.pdbx_strand_id
1 'polypeptide(L)'
;MANEAKPCPCHIGDTADYGGLGQEVQLEHINAYVVKPAVASDKAIVVIHDIYGWQLPNTRYMADMLADNGYIEVDSVLRFLTEQCGAKHIGAVGFCWGGVATHYLALQYQQIKAAVSVYGIIRDSDDRYELKVPTLFIFGEKDEIIPLDQVSVLEAKLKEKCTADYQVKIFPGQTHGFVHRKREDMNRTDKPSILEARSDLLNWLNKYI
;
A
#
# COMPACT_ATOMS: atom_id res chain seq x y z
N MET A 1 17.73 20.81 -1.71
CA MET A 1 18.67 19.96 -0.96
C MET A 1 18.06 19.74 0.41
N ALA A 2 17.48 18.56 0.65
CA ALA A 2 16.80 18.25 1.91
C ALA A 2 17.83 17.88 2.97
N ASN A 3 17.63 18.42 4.18
CA ASN A 3 18.53 18.37 5.32
C ASN A 3 18.81 16.92 5.77
N GLU A 4 20.07 16.48 5.71
CA GLU A 4 20.55 15.14 6.10
C GLU A 4 20.49 14.86 7.62
N ALA A 5 19.94 15.77 8.43
CA ALA A 5 20.04 15.70 9.88
C ALA A 5 19.03 14.74 10.56
N LYS A 6 18.04 14.20 9.83
CA LYS A 6 17.09 13.19 10.34
C LYS A 6 16.66 12.25 9.20
N PRO A 7 17.31 11.09 9.00
CA PRO A 7 16.84 10.12 8.02
C PRO A 7 15.41 9.67 8.38
N CYS A 8 14.54 9.55 7.38
CA CYS A 8 13.24 8.92 7.55
C CYS A 8 13.44 7.56 8.23
N PRO A 9 12.66 7.17 9.24
CA PRO A 9 12.75 5.85 9.85
C PRO A 9 12.66 4.70 8.83
N CYS A 10 12.05 4.96 7.67
CA CYS A 10 11.98 4.06 6.52
C CYS A 10 13.34 3.79 5.83
N HIS A 11 14.34 4.65 6.03
CA HIS A 11 15.71 4.49 5.51
C HIS A 11 16.65 3.79 6.50
N ILE A 12 16.20 3.47 7.71
CA ILE A 12 17.01 2.84 8.77
C ILE A 12 16.83 1.31 8.68
N GLY A 13 17.22 0.74 7.54
CA GLY A 13 17.27 -0.70 7.32
C GLY A 13 18.45 -1.06 6.45
N ASP A 14 19.22 -2.07 6.85
CA ASP A 14 20.39 -2.51 6.10
C ASP A 14 20.02 -2.95 4.68
N THR A 15 20.71 -2.35 3.71
CA THR A 15 20.70 -2.71 2.28
C THR A 15 21.45 -4.03 2.08
N ALA A 16 20.82 -5.14 2.46
CA ALA A 16 21.36 -6.47 2.21
C ALA A 16 21.30 -6.85 0.72
N ASP A 17 22.32 -7.59 0.26
CA ASP A 17 22.38 -8.22 -1.08
C ASP A 17 21.27 -9.27 -1.26
N TYR A 18 20.08 -8.83 -1.70
CA TYR A 18 19.00 -9.71 -2.14
C TYR A 18 18.67 -9.37 -3.61
N GLY A 19 19.08 -10.24 -4.52
CA GLY A 19 18.94 -10.02 -5.98
C GLY A 19 17.53 -10.19 -6.55
N GLY A 20 16.53 -10.47 -5.70
CA GLY A 20 15.16 -10.71 -6.16
C GLY A 20 14.94 -12.09 -6.83
N LEU A 21 13.68 -12.45 -7.02
CA LEU A 21 13.23 -13.68 -7.72
C LEU A 21 12.33 -13.36 -8.94
N GLY A 22 12.07 -12.09 -9.19
CA GLY A 22 11.22 -11.58 -10.25
C GLY A 22 12.05 -10.93 -11.34
N GLN A 23 11.36 -10.16 -12.17
CA GLN A 23 11.94 -9.46 -13.30
C GLN A 23 11.46 -8.01 -13.32
N GLU A 24 12.35 -7.11 -13.72
CA GLU A 24 11.97 -5.74 -14.07
C GLU A 24 11.28 -5.74 -15.43
N VAL A 25 10.16 -5.03 -15.52
CA VAL A 25 9.39 -4.83 -16.75
C VAL A 25 9.07 -3.35 -16.89
N GLN A 26 9.03 -2.88 -18.14
CA GLN A 26 8.62 -1.51 -18.45
C GLN A 26 7.15 -1.54 -18.88
N LEU A 27 6.27 -0.93 -18.08
CA LEU A 27 4.84 -0.76 -18.33
C LEU A 27 4.62 0.66 -18.86
N GLU A 28 4.54 0.81 -20.18
CA GLU A 28 4.51 2.13 -20.83
C GLU A 28 5.70 3.01 -20.39
N HIS A 29 5.49 3.97 -19.51
CA HIS A 29 6.51 4.87 -18.97
C HIS A 29 6.87 4.59 -17.50
N ILE A 30 6.36 3.48 -16.92
CA ILE A 30 6.55 3.08 -15.53
C ILE A 30 7.42 1.83 -15.47
N ASN A 31 8.48 1.85 -14.66
CA ASN A 31 9.23 0.63 -14.34
C ASN A 31 8.52 -0.11 -13.22
N ALA A 32 8.27 -1.41 -13.41
CA ALA A 32 7.66 -2.28 -12.42
C ALA A 32 8.51 -3.53 -12.22
N TYR A 33 8.41 -4.13 -11.03
CA TYR A 33 9.04 -5.40 -10.72
C TYR A 33 7.95 -6.46 -10.52
N VAL A 34 7.98 -7.50 -11.35
CA VAL A 34 6.94 -8.54 -11.39
C VAL A 34 7.52 -9.87 -10.95
N VAL A 35 6.86 -10.49 -9.96
CA VAL A 35 7.14 -11.86 -9.51
C VAL A 35 5.91 -12.70 -9.82
N LYS A 36 6.11 -13.85 -10.48
CA LYS A 36 5.05 -14.82 -10.75
C LYS A 36 5.19 -16.05 -9.85
N PRO A 37 4.08 -16.62 -9.36
CA PRO A 37 4.13 -17.89 -8.64
C PRO A 37 4.55 -19.05 -9.56
N ALA A 38 5.14 -20.10 -8.98
CA ALA A 38 5.54 -21.30 -9.72
C ALA A 38 4.35 -22.08 -10.32
N VAL A 39 3.15 -21.87 -9.78
CA VAL A 39 1.88 -22.44 -10.28
C VAL A 39 1.04 -21.32 -10.86
N ALA A 40 0.35 -21.58 -11.97
CA ALA A 40 -0.54 -20.61 -12.59
C ALA A 40 -1.63 -20.13 -11.61
N SER A 41 -1.88 -18.82 -11.62
CA SER A 41 -2.88 -18.18 -10.76
C SER A 41 -3.57 -17.06 -11.53
N ASP A 42 -4.85 -16.85 -11.26
CA ASP A 42 -5.65 -15.71 -11.74
C ASP A 42 -5.74 -14.58 -10.70
N LYS A 43 -5.00 -14.69 -9.59
CA LYS A 43 -4.92 -13.68 -8.55
C LYS A 43 -3.68 -12.82 -8.74
N ALA A 44 -3.82 -11.52 -8.54
CA ALA A 44 -2.69 -10.59 -8.56
C ALA A 44 -2.81 -9.54 -7.46
N ILE A 45 -1.66 -9.11 -6.93
CA ILE A 45 -1.58 -8.02 -5.95
C ILE A 45 -0.69 -6.93 -6.52
N VAL A 46 -1.20 -5.70 -6.55
CA VAL A 46 -0.38 -4.51 -6.81
C VAL A 46 0.21 -4.05 -5.47
N VAL A 47 1.54 -3.99 -5.39
CA VAL A 47 2.24 -3.42 -4.25
C VAL A 47 2.69 -2.00 -4.59
N ILE A 48 2.20 -1.01 -3.85
CA ILE A 48 2.56 0.40 -4.06
C ILE A 48 3.64 0.77 -3.05
N HIS A 49 4.84 1.09 -3.56
CA HIS A 49 5.99 1.50 -2.76
C HIS A 49 6.09 3.03 -2.61
N ASP A 50 7.03 3.47 -1.76
CA ASP A 50 7.19 4.86 -1.31
C ASP A 50 8.13 5.72 -2.22
N ILE A 51 8.01 7.05 -2.05
CA ILE A 51 8.90 8.22 -2.30
C ILE A 51 9.26 8.81 -3.68
N TYR A 52 8.60 8.48 -4.79
CA TYR A 52 8.55 9.43 -5.92
C TYR A 52 7.11 9.71 -6.33
N GLY A 53 6.44 10.54 -5.52
CA GLY A 53 5.04 10.87 -5.66
C GLY A 53 4.72 11.84 -6.81
N TRP A 54 3.46 11.80 -7.24
CA TRP A 54 2.82 12.67 -8.24
C TRP A 54 2.82 14.17 -7.94
N GLN A 55 3.41 14.62 -6.83
CA GLN A 55 3.39 16.03 -6.42
C GLN A 55 4.57 16.84 -7.00
N LEU A 56 5.55 16.17 -7.59
CA LEU A 56 6.58 16.84 -8.38
C LEU A 56 5.92 17.49 -9.62
N PRO A 57 6.16 18.77 -9.89
CA PRO A 57 5.61 19.45 -11.07
C PRO A 57 5.92 18.70 -12.37
N ASN A 58 7.07 18.01 -12.44
CA ASN A 58 7.47 17.21 -13.59
C ASN A 58 6.63 15.94 -13.76
N THR A 59 6.21 15.30 -12.66
CA THR A 59 5.35 14.11 -12.71
C THR A 59 3.91 14.48 -13.07
N ARG A 60 3.42 15.64 -12.61
CA ARG A 60 2.12 16.19 -13.05
C ARG A 60 2.14 16.59 -14.51
N TYR A 61 3.19 17.28 -14.96
CA TYR A 61 3.36 17.64 -16.36
C TYR A 61 3.34 16.43 -17.30
N MET A 62 3.96 15.31 -16.90
CA MET A 62 3.92 14.07 -17.66
C MET A 62 2.53 13.44 -17.66
N ALA A 63 1.83 13.41 -16.51
CA ALA A 63 0.46 12.91 -16.42
C ALA A 63 -0.53 13.78 -17.21
N ASP A 64 -0.40 15.11 -17.15
CA ASP A 64 -1.20 16.08 -17.90
C ASP A 64 -0.96 15.95 -19.40
N MET A 65 0.29 15.79 -19.85
CA MET A 65 0.64 15.54 -21.25
C MET A 65 0.04 14.22 -21.75
N LEU A 66 0.03 13.16 -20.93
CA LEU A 66 -0.60 11.89 -21.27
C LEU A 66 -2.12 12.01 -21.34
N ALA A 67 -2.75 12.73 -20.40
CA ALA A 67 -4.18 13.02 -20.42
C ALA A 67 -4.61 13.86 -21.63
N ASP A 68 -3.83 14.86 -22.02
CA ASP A 68 -4.06 15.71 -23.20
C ASP A 68 -3.95 14.94 -24.52
N ASN A 69 -3.31 13.78 -24.51
CA ASN A 69 -3.24 12.85 -25.64
C ASN A 69 -4.25 11.69 -25.53
N GLY A 70 -5.21 11.79 -24.61
CA GLY A 70 -6.34 10.85 -24.48
C GLY A 70 -6.07 9.62 -23.61
N TYR A 71 -4.98 9.61 -22.84
CA TYR A 71 -4.63 8.50 -21.95
C TYR A 71 -5.10 8.75 -20.51
N ILE A 72 -5.72 7.74 -19.89
CA ILE A 72 -6.01 7.72 -18.44
C ILE A 72 -4.94 6.86 -17.77
N GLU A 73 -4.04 7.49 -17.04
CA GLU A 73 -2.96 6.84 -16.30
C GLU A 73 -3.50 6.32 -14.93
N VAL A 74 -2.88 5.30 -14.33
CA VAL A 74 -3.41 4.28 -13.37
C VAL A 74 -3.96 3.00 -14.03
N ASP A 75 -4.52 3.07 -15.25
CA ASP A 75 -5.05 1.87 -15.92
C ASP A 75 -3.95 0.91 -16.39
N SER A 76 -2.75 1.40 -16.69
CA SER A 76 -1.67 0.62 -17.31
C SER A 76 -1.22 -0.57 -16.45
N VAL A 77 -1.24 -0.45 -15.12
CA VAL A 77 -0.92 -1.57 -14.21
C VAL A 77 -2.07 -2.56 -14.14
N LEU A 78 -3.31 -2.10 -14.00
CA LEU A 78 -4.49 -2.98 -13.94
C LEU A 78 -4.69 -3.74 -15.25
N ARG A 79 -4.57 -3.04 -16.38
CA ARG A 79 -4.62 -3.59 -17.74
C ARG A 79 -3.50 -4.58 -18.01
N PHE A 80 -2.27 -4.29 -17.57
CA PHE A 80 -1.19 -5.28 -17.62
C PHE A 80 -1.52 -6.54 -16.81
N LEU A 81 -2.02 -6.38 -15.58
CA LEU A 81 -2.40 -7.51 -14.75
C LEU A 81 -3.50 -8.36 -15.39
N THR A 82 -4.53 -7.75 -15.96
CA THR A 82 -5.63 -8.47 -16.60
C THR A 82 -5.23 -9.08 -17.94
N GLU A 83 -4.60 -8.32 -18.83
CA GLU A 83 -4.32 -8.73 -20.21
C GLU A 83 -3.06 -9.58 -20.35
N GLN A 84 -1.99 -9.24 -19.61
CA GLN A 84 -0.68 -9.88 -19.76
C GLN A 84 -0.42 -10.95 -18.70
N CYS A 85 -1.00 -10.79 -17.50
CA CYS A 85 -0.91 -11.80 -16.43
C CYS A 85 -2.17 -12.67 -16.32
N GLY A 86 -3.25 -12.35 -17.03
CA GLY A 86 -4.51 -13.11 -16.97
C GLY A 86 -5.22 -12.99 -15.62
N ALA A 87 -4.90 -11.97 -14.83
CA ALA A 87 -5.45 -11.79 -13.49
C ALA A 87 -6.93 -11.38 -13.57
N LYS A 88 -7.76 -12.08 -12.81
CA LYS A 88 -9.20 -11.83 -12.66
C LYS A 88 -9.56 -11.29 -11.28
N HIS A 89 -8.72 -11.60 -10.29
CA HIS A 89 -8.90 -11.21 -8.89
C HIS A 89 -7.71 -10.35 -8.47
N ILE A 90 -7.91 -9.03 -8.44
CA ILE A 90 -6.83 -8.07 -8.19
C ILE A 90 -7.00 -7.44 -6.80
N GLY A 91 -5.93 -7.40 -6.01
CA GLY A 91 -5.85 -6.68 -4.74
C GLY A 91 -4.80 -5.58 -4.74
N ALA A 92 -4.88 -4.71 -3.75
CA ALA A 92 -3.89 -3.66 -3.53
C ALA A 92 -3.33 -3.75 -2.11
N VAL A 93 -2.00 -3.64 -1.99
CA VAL A 93 -1.29 -3.51 -0.71
C VAL A 93 -0.36 -2.31 -0.80
N GLY A 94 -0.38 -1.47 0.22
CA GLY A 94 0.42 -0.27 0.25
C GLY A 94 1.04 0.01 1.62
N PHE A 95 2.24 0.55 1.61
CA PHE A 95 3.00 0.88 2.81
C PHE A 95 3.33 2.37 2.85
N CYS A 96 3.10 3.04 3.98
CA CYS A 96 3.32 4.48 4.14
C CYS A 96 2.56 5.30 3.08
N TRP A 97 3.24 6.01 2.18
CA TRP A 97 2.61 6.69 1.05
C TRP A 97 1.86 5.70 0.14
N GLY A 98 2.38 4.49 -0.03
CA GLY A 98 1.68 3.43 -0.73
C GLY A 98 0.36 3.06 -0.04
N GLY A 99 0.31 3.07 1.30
CA GLY A 99 -0.92 2.80 2.05
C GLY A 99 -1.96 3.89 1.85
N VAL A 100 -1.51 5.14 1.76
CA VAL A 100 -2.31 6.29 1.35
C VAL A 100 -2.90 6.09 -0.06
N ALA A 101 -2.09 5.69 -1.03
CA ALA A 101 -2.55 5.42 -2.39
C ALA A 101 -3.53 4.24 -2.42
N THR A 102 -3.25 3.16 -1.68
CA THR A 102 -4.15 1.99 -1.54
C THR A 102 -5.49 2.38 -0.94
N HIS A 103 -5.52 3.28 0.05
CA HIS A 103 -6.78 3.81 0.59
C HIS A 103 -7.55 4.59 -0.49
N TYR A 104 -6.88 5.45 -1.27
CA TYR A 104 -7.51 6.13 -2.40
C TYR A 104 -8.06 5.15 -3.44
N LEU A 105 -7.32 4.09 -3.78
CA LEU A 105 -7.80 3.07 -4.69
C LEU A 105 -9.07 2.40 -4.16
N ALA A 106 -9.12 2.11 -2.85
CA ALA A 106 -10.28 1.50 -2.21
C ALA A 106 -11.54 2.38 -2.25
N LEU A 107 -11.37 3.72 -2.30
CA LEU A 107 -12.46 4.69 -2.45
C LEU A 107 -12.92 4.83 -3.90
N GLN A 108 -12.06 4.58 -4.88
CA GLN A 108 -12.36 4.92 -6.28
C GLN A 108 -12.70 3.72 -7.15
N TYR A 109 -12.00 2.58 -6.99
CA TYR A 109 -11.99 1.48 -7.96
C TYR A 109 -12.61 0.20 -7.38
N GLN A 110 -13.77 -0.21 -7.88
CA GLN A 110 -14.40 -1.50 -7.54
C GLN A 110 -13.77 -2.70 -8.27
N GLN A 111 -12.87 -2.44 -9.21
CA GLN A 111 -12.13 -3.46 -9.94
C GLN A 111 -11.13 -4.18 -9.03
N ILE A 112 -10.56 -3.49 -8.04
CA ILE A 112 -9.80 -4.13 -6.96
C ILE A 112 -10.77 -4.79 -5.98
N LYS A 113 -10.46 -6.01 -5.54
CA LYS A 113 -11.35 -6.84 -4.72
C LYS A 113 -11.09 -6.71 -3.22
N ALA A 114 -9.88 -6.29 -2.86
CA ALA A 114 -9.52 -5.99 -1.47
C ALA A 114 -8.34 -5.03 -1.43
N ALA A 115 -8.27 -4.27 -0.33
CA ALA A 115 -7.18 -3.34 -0.05
C ALA A 115 -6.58 -3.60 1.33
N VAL A 116 -5.25 -3.45 1.44
CA VAL A 116 -4.55 -3.43 2.74
C VAL A 116 -3.65 -2.20 2.79
N SER A 117 -4.04 -1.21 3.61
CA SER A 117 -3.26 -0.02 3.89
C SER A 117 -2.44 -0.21 5.18
N VAL A 118 -1.12 -0.13 5.06
CA VAL A 118 -0.21 -0.29 6.18
C VAL A 118 0.44 1.06 6.48
N TYR A 119 0.19 1.60 7.67
CA TYR A 119 0.62 2.91 8.18
C TYR A 119 0.49 4.04 7.14
N GLY A 120 -0.61 4.02 6.39
CA GLY A 120 -0.96 5.05 5.41
C GLY A 120 -2.19 5.84 5.84
N ILE A 121 -2.01 7.10 6.22
CA ILE A 121 -3.10 8.03 6.53
C ILE A 121 -2.88 9.36 5.83
N ILE A 122 -3.96 9.93 5.28
CA ILE A 122 -4.03 11.32 4.86
C ILE A 122 -4.98 12.06 5.79
N ARG A 123 -4.71 13.36 5.98
CA ARG A 123 -5.59 14.37 6.58
C ARG A 123 -7.07 14.08 6.36
N ASP A 124 -7.83 14.25 7.45
CA ASP A 124 -9.28 14.15 7.49
C ASP A 124 -9.93 14.97 6.37
N SER A 125 -10.89 14.33 5.69
CA SER A 125 -11.72 14.89 4.64
C SER A 125 -12.96 14.00 4.48
N ASP A 126 -14.12 14.60 4.26
CA ASP A 126 -15.41 13.89 4.30
C ASP A 126 -15.56 12.77 3.26
N ASP A 127 -14.82 12.84 2.15
CA ASP A 127 -14.82 11.92 1.01
C ASP A 127 -13.93 10.67 1.22
N ARG A 128 -13.29 10.53 2.38
CA ARG A 128 -12.28 9.49 2.64
C ARG A 128 -12.81 8.24 3.37
N TYR A 129 -14.12 8.09 3.52
CA TYR A 129 -14.69 7.08 4.43
C TYR A 129 -15.70 6.14 3.78
N GLU A 130 -16.15 6.44 2.57
CA GLU A 130 -17.08 5.62 1.81
C GLU A 130 -16.31 4.62 0.94
N LEU A 131 -15.70 3.63 1.60
CA LEU A 131 -14.92 2.60 0.91
C LEU A 131 -15.82 1.80 -0.04
N LYS A 132 -15.35 1.59 -1.27
CA LYS A 132 -16.05 0.77 -2.27
C LYS A 132 -15.69 -0.71 -2.18
N VAL A 133 -14.60 -1.05 -1.48
CA VAL A 133 -14.03 -2.40 -1.41
C VAL A 133 -13.57 -2.72 0.01
N PRO A 134 -13.55 -4.01 0.39
CA PRO A 134 -13.08 -4.41 1.72
C PRO A 134 -11.65 -3.97 2.01
N THR A 135 -11.45 -3.25 3.11
CA THR A 135 -10.15 -2.63 3.43
C THR A 135 -9.66 -2.92 4.84
N LEU A 136 -8.44 -3.45 4.96
CA LEU A 136 -7.71 -3.57 6.22
C LEU A 136 -6.73 -2.40 6.38
N PHE A 137 -6.74 -1.79 7.56
CA PHE A 137 -5.78 -0.76 7.97
C PHE A 137 -4.92 -1.27 9.12
N ILE A 138 -3.60 -1.17 8.99
CA ILE A 138 -2.63 -1.61 10.00
C ILE A 138 -1.80 -0.42 10.47
N PHE A 139 -1.74 -0.18 11.77
CA PHE A 139 -0.98 0.92 12.39
C PHE A 139 -0.11 0.43 13.55
N GLY A 140 0.95 1.18 13.87
CA GLY A 140 1.73 0.99 15.10
C GLY A 140 1.31 1.99 16.18
N GLU A 141 1.25 1.56 17.44
CA GLU A 141 0.90 2.44 18.56
C GLU A 141 1.92 3.57 18.78
N LYS A 142 3.20 3.29 18.54
CA LYS A 142 4.32 4.24 18.70
C LYS A 142 4.77 4.81 17.35
N ASP A 143 3.85 4.91 16.40
CA ASP A 143 4.15 5.54 15.11
C ASP A 143 4.22 7.06 15.27
N GLU A 144 5.42 7.62 15.16
CA GLU A 144 5.65 9.07 15.23
C GLU A 144 5.25 9.82 13.95
N ILE A 145 5.05 9.09 12.85
CA ILE A 145 4.67 9.64 11.54
C ILE A 145 3.14 9.68 11.41
N ILE A 146 2.46 8.64 11.92
CA ILE A 146 1.01 8.50 11.89
C ILE A 146 0.47 8.53 13.33
N PRO A 147 0.04 9.69 13.84
CA PRO A 147 -0.42 9.79 15.22
C PRO A 147 -1.80 9.14 15.41
N LEU A 148 -2.03 8.57 16.60
CA LEU A 148 -3.20 7.75 16.92
C LEU A 148 -4.52 8.51 16.95
N ASP A 149 -4.47 9.83 17.10
CA ASP A 149 -5.64 10.70 16.99
C ASP A 149 -6.25 10.59 15.57
N GLN A 150 -5.42 10.58 14.54
CA GLN A 150 -5.86 10.42 13.15
C GLN A 150 -6.43 9.02 12.90
N VAL A 151 -5.84 7.98 13.51
CA VAL A 151 -6.35 6.60 13.42
C VAL A 151 -7.72 6.50 14.09
N SER A 152 -7.90 7.17 15.22
CA SER A 152 -9.17 7.19 15.97
C SER A 152 -10.27 7.92 15.18
N VAL A 153 -9.93 9.03 14.52
CA VAL A 153 -10.86 9.74 13.62
C VAL A 153 -11.25 8.86 12.43
N LEU A 154 -10.28 8.18 11.81
CA LEU A 154 -10.54 7.25 10.74
C LEU A 154 -11.53 6.15 11.16
N GLU A 155 -11.28 5.47 12.27
CA GLU A 155 -12.15 4.40 12.76
C GLU A 155 -13.57 4.91 13.07
N ALA A 156 -13.69 6.08 13.70
CA ALA A 156 -14.99 6.68 14.00
C ALA A 156 -15.77 7.02 12.72
N LYS A 157 -15.11 7.62 11.73
CA LYS A 157 -15.73 8.02 10.46
C LYS A 157 -16.06 6.83 9.57
N LEU A 158 -15.22 5.79 9.53
CA LEU A 158 -15.54 4.53 8.88
C LEU A 158 -16.76 3.88 9.51
N LYS A 159 -16.88 3.90 10.84
CA LYS A 159 -18.06 3.38 11.54
C LYS A 159 -19.34 4.16 11.22
N GLU A 160 -19.23 5.46 11.02
CA GLU A 160 -20.36 6.32 10.67
C GLU A 160 -20.80 6.16 9.20
N LYS A 161 -19.84 6.10 8.27
CA LYS A 161 -20.09 6.27 6.83
C LYS A 161 -19.85 5.03 5.97
N CYS A 162 -18.96 4.12 6.39
CA CYS A 162 -18.54 3.00 5.55
C CYS A 162 -19.57 1.87 5.57
N THR A 163 -19.93 1.39 4.39
CA THR A 163 -20.81 0.22 4.21
C THR A 163 -20.05 -1.04 3.78
N ALA A 164 -18.84 -0.89 3.24
CA ALA A 164 -17.95 -2.02 2.95
C ALA A 164 -17.35 -2.60 4.23
N ASP A 165 -16.94 -3.87 4.19
CA ASP A 165 -16.24 -4.52 5.30
C ASP A 165 -14.88 -3.85 5.52
N TYR A 166 -14.55 -3.52 6.76
CA TYR A 166 -13.27 -2.90 7.09
C TYR A 166 -12.77 -3.37 8.44
N GLN A 167 -11.46 -3.29 8.63
CA GLN A 167 -10.82 -3.53 9.91
C GLN A 167 -9.72 -2.51 10.13
N VAL A 168 -9.68 -1.91 11.32
CA VAL A 168 -8.56 -1.08 11.77
C VAL A 168 -7.84 -1.85 12.88
N LYS A 169 -6.54 -2.08 12.73
CA LYS A 169 -5.73 -2.79 13.72
C LYS A 169 -4.51 -1.97 14.12
N ILE A 170 -4.40 -1.67 15.41
CA ILE A 170 -3.27 -0.96 16.01
C ILE A 170 -2.43 -1.99 16.78
N PHE A 171 -1.13 -2.02 16.49
CA PHE A 171 -0.18 -2.94 17.13
C PHE A 171 0.56 -2.23 18.29
N PRO A 172 0.35 -2.67 19.55
CA PRO A 172 1.00 -2.06 20.71
C PRO A 172 2.53 -2.10 20.63
N GLY A 173 3.18 -1.02 21.05
CA GLY A 173 4.63 -0.87 21.08
C GLY A 173 5.33 -0.77 19.71
N GLN A 174 4.61 -0.93 18.59
CA GLN A 174 5.21 -0.92 17.26
C GLN A 174 5.33 0.50 16.69
N THR A 175 6.41 0.74 15.94
CA THR A 175 6.71 2.03 15.31
C THR A 175 6.40 2.01 13.82
N HIS A 176 6.55 3.16 13.15
CA HIS A 176 6.49 3.24 11.70
C HIS A 176 7.43 2.22 11.03
N GLY A 177 6.97 1.59 9.95
CA GLY A 177 7.77 0.63 9.17
C GLY A 177 7.96 -0.75 9.79
N PHE A 178 7.39 -1.06 10.97
CA PHE A 178 7.66 -2.33 11.68
C PHE A 178 7.38 -3.58 10.82
N VAL A 179 6.36 -3.54 9.95
CA VAL A 179 5.99 -4.64 9.05
C VAL A 179 7.10 -4.99 8.03
N HIS A 180 8.00 -4.06 7.71
CA HIS A 180 9.12 -4.28 6.78
C HIS A 180 10.35 -4.92 7.43
N ARG A 181 10.45 -4.95 8.77
CA ARG A 181 11.65 -5.43 9.46
C ARG A 181 11.99 -6.87 9.09
N LYS A 182 13.25 -7.12 8.72
CA LYS A 182 13.73 -8.45 8.34
C LYS A 182 13.92 -9.33 9.57
N ARG A 183 14.15 -10.62 9.37
CA ARG A 183 14.28 -11.59 10.47
C ARG A 183 15.42 -11.26 11.41
N GLU A 184 16.47 -10.67 10.87
CA GLU A 184 17.69 -10.25 11.56
C GLU A 184 17.43 -8.99 12.41
N ASP A 185 16.57 -8.09 11.92
CA ASP A 185 16.20 -6.82 12.57
C ASP A 185 14.99 -6.96 13.53
N MET A 186 14.43 -8.17 13.62
CA MET A 186 13.30 -8.48 14.49
C MET A 186 13.78 -8.76 15.91
N ASN A 187 13.69 -7.75 16.77
CA ASN A 187 13.83 -7.95 18.21
C ASN A 187 12.79 -8.95 18.74
N ARG A 188 13.15 -9.68 19.80
CA ARG A 188 12.34 -10.76 20.38
C ARG A 188 10.92 -10.32 20.75
N THR A 189 10.77 -9.05 21.14
CA THR A 189 9.52 -8.42 21.54
C THR A 189 8.64 -8.00 20.36
N ASP A 190 9.22 -7.61 19.22
CA ASP A 190 8.48 -7.09 18.07
C ASP A 190 8.07 -8.19 17.09
N LYS A 191 8.85 -9.29 17.07
CA LYS A 191 8.63 -10.42 16.18
C LYS A 191 7.19 -10.95 16.17
N PRO A 192 6.50 -11.15 17.32
CA PRO A 192 5.12 -11.62 17.30
C PRO A 192 4.19 -10.65 16.55
N SER A 193 4.26 -9.35 16.83
CA SER A 193 3.44 -8.32 16.20
C SER A 193 3.72 -8.20 14.69
N ILE A 194 4.97 -8.34 14.27
CA ILE A 194 5.35 -8.30 12.85
C ILE A 194 4.77 -9.50 12.10
N LEU A 195 4.87 -10.70 12.67
CA LEU A 195 4.34 -11.91 12.06
C LEU A 195 2.82 -11.91 12.04
N GLU A 196 2.19 -11.40 13.08
CA GLU A 196 0.74 -11.23 13.16
C GLU A 196 0.25 -10.24 12.09
N ALA A 197 0.84 -9.04 11.99
CA ALA A 197 0.47 -8.05 10.97
C ALA A 197 0.61 -8.59 9.53
N ARG A 198 1.66 -9.36 9.25
CA ARG A 198 1.84 -10.03 7.95
C ARG A 198 0.79 -11.12 7.72
N SER A 199 0.43 -11.86 8.77
CA SER A 199 -0.61 -12.90 8.69
C SER A 199 -1.98 -12.28 8.48
N ASP A 200 -2.32 -11.20 9.17
CA ASP A 200 -3.58 -10.47 9.01
C ASP A 200 -3.75 -9.95 7.58
N LEU A 201 -2.69 -9.36 7.03
CA LEU A 201 -2.65 -8.93 5.63
C LEU A 201 -2.98 -10.09 4.68
N LEU A 202 -2.29 -11.24 4.82
CA LEU A 202 -2.52 -12.40 3.96
C LEU A 202 -3.92 -12.98 4.14
N ASN A 203 -4.40 -13.06 5.38
CA ASN A 203 -5.73 -13.55 5.70
C ASN A 203 -6.82 -12.65 5.10
N TRP A 204 -6.63 -11.32 5.14
CA TRP A 204 -7.53 -10.37 4.51
C TRP A 204 -7.60 -10.59 3.00
N LEU A 205 -6.44 -10.67 2.33
CA LEU A 205 -6.40 -10.92 0.89
C LEU A 205 -7.06 -12.26 0.54
N ASN A 206 -6.76 -13.34 1.27
CA ASN A 206 -7.36 -14.66 1.04
C ASN A 206 -8.88 -14.69 1.25
N LYS A 207 -9.42 -13.82 2.10
CA LYS A 207 -10.87 -13.73 2.36
C LYS A 207 -11.64 -13.14 1.17
N TYR A 208 -11.03 -12.22 0.41
CA TYR A 208 -11.72 -11.41 -0.60
C TYR A 208 -11.19 -11.57 -2.04
N ILE A 209 -10.04 -12.21 -2.21
CA ILE A 209 -9.35 -12.44 -3.49
C ILE A 209 -9.09 -13.93 -3.64
#